data_AF-A0A521WYU3-F1
#
_entry.id   AF-A0A521WYU3-F1
#
_cell.length_a   1.000
_cell.length_b   1.000
_cell.length_c   1.000
_cell.angle_alpha   90.00
_cell.angle_beta   90.00
_cell.angle_gamma   90.00
#
_symmetry.space_group_name_H-M   'P 1'
#
loop_
_entity.id
_entity.type
_entity.pdbx_description
1 polymer ?
#
loop_
_entity_poly.entity_id
_entity_poly.type
_entity_poly.pdbx_seq_one_letter_code
_entity_poly.pdbx_strand_id
1 'polypeptide(L)'
;MAEFSWDSESELVLLTSENFCHVLSMFKHGSLSAAEVEDWANALEGRDDVGFATEQIRELLHELANPLLTQPLSGERAGFWLSQLQHVR
;
A
#
# COMPACT_ATOMS: atom_id res chain seq x y z
N MET A 1 -20.28 -11.16 -20.64
CA MET A 1 -19.41 -10.01 -20.30
C MET A 1 -18.61 -9.65 -21.52
N ALA A 2 -18.36 -8.36 -21.75
CA ALA A 2 -17.52 -7.91 -22.85
C ALA A 2 -16.06 -7.87 -22.35
N GLU A 3 -15.14 -8.40 -23.15
CA GLU A 3 -13.69 -8.26 -22.95
C GLU A 3 -13.25 -6.90 -23.48
N PHE A 4 -12.67 -6.09 -22.61
CA PHE A 4 -12.01 -4.86 -22.99
C PHE A 4 -10.51 -5.07 -23.13
N SER A 5 -9.87 -4.31 -24.02
CA SER A 5 -8.42 -4.40 -24.27
C SER A 5 -7.54 -3.98 -23.07
N TRP A 6 -8.15 -3.51 -21.99
CA TRP A 6 -7.51 -3.12 -20.73
C TRP A 6 -7.87 -4.09 -19.59
N ASP A 7 -8.68 -5.12 -19.84
CA ASP A 7 -8.86 -6.22 -18.89
C ASP A 7 -7.57 -7.06 -18.87
N SER A 8 -6.96 -7.19 -17.70
CA SER A 8 -5.82 -8.09 -17.49
C SER A 8 -6.30 -9.30 -16.72
N GLU A 9 -6.19 -10.49 -17.33
CA GLU A 9 -6.50 -11.77 -16.65
C GLU A 9 -5.44 -12.17 -15.61
N SER A 10 -4.31 -11.46 -15.57
CA SER A 10 -3.19 -11.69 -14.67
C SER A 10 -2.80 -10.42 -13.91
N GLU A 11 -2.34 -10.58 -12.67
CA GLU A 11 -1.78 -9.48 -11.89
C GLU A 11 -0.59 -8.86 -12.64
N LEU A 12 -0.65 -7.55 -12.88
CA LEU A 12 0.42 -6.79 -13.54
C LEU A 12 1.57 -6.47 -12.59
N VAL A 13 1.29 -6.44 -11.29
CA VAL A 13 2.28 -6.21 -10.23
C VAL A 13 1.84 -6.92 -8.96
N LEU A 14 2.80 -7.51 -8.24
CA LEU A 14 2.59 -8.09 -6.92
C LEU A 14 3.17 -7.15 -5.86
N LEU A 15 2.32 -6.59 -5.00
CA LEU A 15 2.75 -5.75 -3.90
C LEU A 15 3.23 -6.60 -2.71
N THR A 16 4.42 -6.27 -2.22
CA THR A 16 5.13 -7.02 -1.16
C THR A 16 5.45 -6.15 0.04
N SER A 17 5.81 -6.77 1.17
CA SER A 17 6.33 -6.08 2.35
C SER A 17 7.50 -5.15 2.04
N GLU A 18 8.35 -5.49 1.06
CA GLU A 18 9.48 -4.64 0.68
C GLU A 18 9.03 -3.31 0.06
N ASN A 19 7.98 -3.33 -0.77
CA ASN A 19 7.44 -2.11 -1.38
C ASN A 19 6.93 -1.15 -0.29
N PHE A 20 6.19 -1.65 0.69
CA PHE A 20 5.67 -0.83 1.78
C PHE A 20 6.76 -0.40 2.77
N CYS A 21 7.73 -1.26 3.08
CA CYS A 21 8.88 -0.87 3.88
C CYS A 21 9.63 0.31 3.24
N HIS A 22 9.78 0.30 1.91
CA HIS A 22 10.42 1.40 1.19
C HIS A 22 9.62 2.70 1.30
N VAL A 23 8.32 2.67 1.00
CA VAL A 23 7.44 3.86 1.06
C VAL A 23 7.37 4.44 2.48
N LEU A 24 7.16 3.59 3.50
CA LEU A 24 7.10 4.03 4.89
C LEU A 24 8.44 4.59 5.38
N SER A 25 9.58 4.04 4.92
CA SER A 25 10.90 4.59 5.24
C SER A 25 11.13 5.95 4.59
N MET A 26 10.71 6.12 3.33
CA MET A 26 10.76 7.41 2.63
C MET A 26 9.94 8.47 3.36
N PHE A 27 8.74 8.12 3.82
CA PHE A 27 7.92 9.00 4.68
C PHE A 27 8.63 9.36 5.98
N LYS A 28 9.20 8.38 6.70
CA LYS A 28 9.91 8.64 7.96
C LYS A 28 11.14 9.52 7.81
N HIS A 29 11.80 9.48 6.65
CA HIS A 29 12.93 10.35 6.35
C HIS A 29 12.51 11.73 5.80
N GLY A 30 11.21 11.99 5.64
CA GLY A 30 10.68 13.24 5.10
C GLY A 30 10.81 13.38 3.58
N SER A 31 11.16 12.30 2.88
CA SER A 31 11.22 12.27 1.41
C SER A 31 9.83 12.17 0.76
N LEU A 32 8.83 11.71 1.51
CA LEU A 32 7.42 11.74 1.15
C LEU A 32 6.62 12.34 2.31
N SER A 33 5.63 13.15 1.98
CA SER A 33 4.59 13.60 2.91
C SER A 33 3.52 12.51 3.09
N ALA A 34 2.69 12.65 4.14
CA ALA A 34 1.56 11.74 4.34
C ALA A 34 0.57 11.79 3.16
N ALA A 35 0.35 12.97 2.59
CA ALA A 35 -0.52 13.15 1.42
C ALA A 35 0.02 12.43 0.18
N GLU A 36 1.34 12.48 -0.08
CA GLU A 36 1.94 11.76 -1.21
C GLU A 36 1.86 10.23 -1.03
N VAL A 37 1.94 9.73 0.20
CA VAL A 37 1.73 8.30 0.48
C VAL A 37 0.26 7.91 0.29
N GLU A 38 -0.68 8.75 0.72
CA GLU A 38 -2.12 8.56 0.50
C GLU A 38 -2.46 8.56 -0.99
N ASP A 39 -1.97 9.54 -1.76
CA ASP A 39 -2.17 9.61 -3.22
C ASP A 39 -1.63 8.37 -3.93
N TRP A 40 -0.45 7.88 -3.51
CA TRP A 40 0.11 6.63 -4.02
C TRP A 40 -0.77 5.42 -3.69
N ALA A 41 -1.28 5.34 -2.46
CA ALA A 41 -2.13 4.23 -2.04
C ALA A 41 -3.48 4.25 -2.77
N ASN A 42 -4.10 5.42 -2.91
CA ASN A 42 -5.32 5.64 -3.68
C ASN A 42 -5.19 5.22 -5.15
N ALA A 43 -4.02 5.39 -5.76
CA ALA A 43 -3.77 4.97 -7.13
C ALA A 43 -3.68 3.43 -7.31
N LEU A 44 -3.52 2.69 -6.21
CA LEU A 44 -3.39 1.23 -6.20
C LEU A 44 -4.64 0.53 -5.65
N GLU A 45 -5.35 1.13 -4.70
CA GLU A 45 -6.52 0.52 -4.08
C GLU A 45 -7.65 0.29 -5.09
N GLY A 46 -8.31 -0.87 -5.01
CA GLY A 46 -9.46 -1.21 -5.84
C GLY A 46 -9.12 -1.62 -7.28
N ARG A 47 -7.83 -1.72 -7.61
CA ARG A 47 -7.37 -2.26 -8.88
C ARG A 47 -7.36 -3.78 -8.87
N ASP A 48 -8.15 -4.39 -9.74
CA ASP A 48 -8.24 -5.85 -9.91
C ASP A 48 -6.97 -6.46 -10.52
N ASP A 49 -6.13 -5.64 -11.15
CA ASP A 49 -4.88 -6.04 -11.79
C ASP A 49 -3.64 -5.89 -10.88
N VAL A 50 -3.84 -5.56 -9.60
CA VAL A 50 -2.80 -5.46 -8.58
C VAL A 50 -2.91 -6.63 -7.60
N GLY A 51 -1.86 -7.43 -7.53
CA GLY A 51 -1.73 -8.54 -6.60
C GLY A 51 -1.19 -8.14 -5.23
N PHE A 52 -1.45 -8.98 -4.22
CA PHE A 52 -0.97 -8.79 -2.85
C PHE A 52 -0.26 -10.05 -2.35
N ALA A 53 0.98 -9.91 -1.87
CA ALA A 53 1.74 -11.04 -1.34
C ALA A 53 1.10 -11.65 -0.08
N THR A 54 0.40 -10.85 0.72
CA THR A 54 -0.36 -11.29 1.90
C THR A 54 -1.58 -10.39 2.12
N GLU A 55 -2.58 -10.90 2.86
CA GLU A 55 -3.73 -10.10 3.29
C GLU A 55 -3.33 -8.87 4.13
N GLN A 56 -2.25 -8.99 4.90
CA GLN A 56 -1.71 -7.87 5.68
C GLN A 56 -1.24 -6.71 4.80
N ILE A 57 -0.68 -7.00 3.62
CA ILE A 57 -0.29 -5.96 2.66
C ILE A 57 -1.52 -5.26 2.08
N ARG A 58 -2.59 -6.02 1.81
CA ARG A 58 -3.87 -5.48 1.37
C ARG A 58 -4.50 -4.57 2.44
N GLU A 59 -4.47 -5.00 3.70
CA GLU A 59 -4.95 -4.20 4.84
C GLU A 59 -4.16 -2.91 5.02
N LEU A 60 -2.83 -2.99 4.91
CA LEU A 60 -1.97 -1.81 4.97
C LEU A 60 -2.26 -0.84 3.82
N LEU A 61 -2.43 -1.33 2.59
CA LEU A 61 -2.80 -0.47 1.47
C LEU A 61 -4.13 0.25 1.74
N HIS A 62 -5.13 -0.49 2.21
CA HIS A 62 -6.45 0.06 2.54
C HIS A 62 -6.36 1.16 3.59
N GLU A 63 -5.59 0.95 4.66
CA GLU A 63 -5.37 1.97 5.71
C GLU A 63 -4.71 3.24 5.13
N LEU A 64 -3.68 3.08 4.30
CA LEU A 64 -2.98 4.21 3.68
C LEU A 64 -3.84 4.98 2.67
N ALA A 65 -4.70 4.30 1.92
CA ALA A 65 -5.61 4.91 0.96
C ALA A 65 -6.81 5.60 1.63
N ASN A 66 -7.23 5.12 2.81
CA ASN A 66 -8.46 5.57 3.45
C ASN A 66 -8.24 6.15 4.86
N PRO A 67 -7.39 7.19 5.05
CA PRO A 67 -7.06 7.72 6.37
C PRO A 67 -8.25 8.37 7.09
N LEU A 68 -9.28 8.81 6.36
CA LEU A 68 -10.52 9.33 6.94
C LEU A 68 -11.43 8.22 7.49
N LEU A 69 -11.37 7.01 6.91
CA LEU A 69 -12.13 5.84 7.38
C LEU A 69 -11.37 5.05 8.44
N THR A 70 -10.04 5.09 8.38
CA THR A 70 -9.14 4.35 9.26
C THR A 70 -8.43 5.32 10.21
N GLN A 71 -7.23 5.78 9.85
CA GLN A 71 -6.49 6.81 10.58
C GLN A 71 -5.42 7.46 9.69
N PRO A 72 -5.06 8.73 9.92
CA PRO A 72 -3.96 9.37 9.22
C PRO A 72 -2.60 8.71 9.46
N LEU A 73 -1.75 8.70 8.42
CA LEU A 73 -0.38 8.24 8.55
C LEU A 73 0.44 9.19 9.44
N SER A 74 0.82 8.71 10.62
CA SER A 74 1.74 9.38 11.54
C SER A 74 3.10 8.69 11.58
N GLY A 75 4.12 9.36 12.12
CA GLY A 75 5.44 8.74 12.33
C GLY A 75 5.41 7.52 13.25
N GLU A 76 4.52 7.53 14.25
CA GLU A 76 4.27 6.38 15.13
C GLU A 76 3.63 5.24 14.34
N ARG A 77 2.61 5.53 13.52
CA ARG A 77 1.91 4.52 12.75
C ARG A 77 2.79 3.89 11.68
N ALA A 78 3.62 4.69 11.01
CA ALA A 78 4.65 4.18 10.11
C ALA A 78 5.65 3.26 10.85
N GLY A 79 6.05 3.61 12.07
CA GLY A 79 6.91 2.78 12.90
C GLY A 79 6.27 1.44 13.29
N PHE A 80 4.98 1.46 13.65
CA PHE A 80 4.20 0.25 13.93
C PHE A 80 4.23 -0.70 12.72
N TRP A 81 3.86 -0.21 11.54
CA TRP A 81 3.80 -1.03 10.34
C TRP A 81 5.17 -1.56 9.91
N LEU A 82 6.22 -0.74 9.96
CA LEU A 82 7.59 -1.20 9.70
C LEU A 82 8.00 -2.36 10.61
N SER A 83 7.60 -2.32 11.88
CA SER A 83 7.88 -3.41 12.82
C SER A 83 7.11 -4.67 12.44
N GLN A 84 5.82 -4.55 12.09
CA GLN A 84 5.00 -5.69 11.69
C GLN A 84 5.55 -6.38 10.42
N LEU A 85 5.96 -5.59 9.42
CA LEU A 85 6.44 -6.11 8.13
C LEU A 85 7.79 -6.83 8.24
N GLN A 86 8.66 -6.45 9.19
CA GLN A 86 9.96 -7.08 9.40
C GLN A 86 9.89 -8.46 10.07
N HIS A 87 8.75 -8.81 10.66
CA HIS A 87 8.53 -10.10 11.33
C HIS A 87 7.89 -11.17 10.44
N VAL A 88 7.49 -10.81 9.22
CA VAL A 88 6.96 -11.75 8.22
C VAL A 88 8.14 -12.26 7.39
N ARG A 89 8.73 -13.38 7.81
CA ARG A 89 9.71 -14.15 7.04
C ARG A 89 9.14 -15.52 6.68
#